data_AF-A0A1M6BY80-F1
#
_entry.id   AF-A0A1M6BY80-F1
#
_cell.length_a   1.000
_cell.length_b   1.000
_cell.length_c   1.000
_cell.angle_alpha   90.00
_cell.angle_beta   90.00
_cell.angle_gamma   90.00
#
_symmetry.space_group_name_H-M   'P 1'
#
loop_
_entity.id
_entity.type
_entity.pdbx_description
1 polymer ?
#
loop_
_entity_poly.entity_id
_entity_poly.type
_entity_poly.pdbx_seq_one_letter_code
_entity_poly.pdbx_strand_id
1 'polypeptide(L)'
;MSTKKTVFAGFFVALGVLLPIAFHAFGPVARILSPMHIPVFLGGLILGPVYGLIVGVVTPIISSFLTGMPPLMPMLPMMVAELGVYGLVSGLLSRKLNPWLAMLGAIICGRAMIVLVLLLFGEMLQIKAEPIAYVWGGIVAGAPGILIQLLLIPFIVKQLKMAFSHHELFK
;
A
#
# COMPACT_ATOMS: atom_id res chain seq x y z
N MET A 1 11.09 -20.51 1.64
CA MET A 1 9.83 -19.76 1.40
C MET A 1 8.65 -20.66 1.73
N SER A 2 7.58 -20.13 2.35
CA SER A 2 6.37 -20.91 2.63
C SER A 2 5.43 -20.83 1.43
N THR A 3 5.10 -21.96 0.81
CA THR A 3 4.19 -22.03 -0.34
C THR A 3 2.87 -21.31 -0.08
N LYS A 4 2.32 -21.43 1.13
CA LYS A 4 1.09 -20.74 1.55
C LYS A 4 1.25 -19.21 1.48
N LYS A 5 2.32 -18.65 2.04
CA LYS A 5 2.57 -17.19 2.01
C LYS A 5 2.72 -16.67 0.59
N THR A 6 3.32 -17.45 -0.31
CA THR A 6 3.42 -17.10 -1.73
C THR A 6 2.04 -17.06 -2.41
N VAL A 7 1.18 -18.05 -2.15
CA VAL A 7 -0.20 -18.06 -2.69
C VAL A 7 -0.99 -16.85 -2.19
N PHE A 8 -0.94 -16.54 -0.89
CA PHE A 8 -1.62 -15.36 -0.34
C PHE A 8 -1.03 -14.04 -0.84
N ALA A 9 0.28 -13.96 -1.07
CA ALA A 9 0.88 -12.78 -1.69
C ALA A 9 0.34 -12.57 -3.11
N GLY A 10 0.26 -13.63 -3.93
CA GLY A 10 -0.38 -13.58 -5.25
C GLY A 10 -1.85 -13.16 -5.18
N PHE A 11 -2.59 -13.66 -4.19
CA PHE A 11 -3.97 -13.24 -3.93
C PHE A 11 -4.09 -11.75 -3.60
N PHE A 12 -3.23 -11.21 -2.72
CA PHE A 12 -3.25 -9.78 -2.40
C PHE A 12 -2.81 -8.91 -3.58
N VAL A 13 -1.87 -9.37 -4.41
CA VAL A 13 -1.53 -8.70 -5.67
C VAL A 13 -2.74 -8.65 -6.60
N ALA A 14 -3.43 -9.78 -6.80
CA ALA A 14 -4.64 -9.82 -7.62
C ALA A 14 -5.74 -8.89 -7.08
N LEU A 15 -6.00 -8.91 -5.78
CA LEU A 15 -6.92 -7.95 -5.14
C LEU A 15 -6.47 -6.50 -5.33
N GLY A 16 -5.18 -6.23 -5.21
CA GLY A 16 -4.59 -4.91 -5.37
C GLY A 16 -4.76 -4.33 -6.77
N VAL A 17 -4.89 -5.18 -7.79
CA VAL A 17 -5.20 -4.81 -9.17
C VAL A 17 -6.73 -4.69 -9.38
N LEU A 18 -7.50 -5.66 -8.90
CA LEU A 18 -8.95 -5.74 -9.15
C LEU A 18 -9.75 -4.67 -8.39
N LEU A 19 -9.35 -4.33 -7.16
CA LEU A 19 -10.05 -3.31 -6.36
C LEU A 19 -10.03 -1.94 -7.04
N PRO A 20 -8.88 -1.38 -7.47
CA PRO A 20 -8.86 -0.13 -8.23
C PRO A 20 -9.74 -0.17 -9.48
N ILE A 21 -9.73 -1.27 -10.24
CA ILE A 21 -10.57 -1.42 -11.44
C ILE A 21 -12.05 -1.30 -11.08
N ALA A 22 -12.51 -2.00 -10.03
CA ALA A 22 -13.89 -1.93 -9.59
C ALA A 22 -14.27 -0.51 -9.12
N PHE A 23 -13.33 0.19 -8.46
CA PHE A 23 -13.59 1.53 -7.96
C PHE A 23 -13.51 2.61 -9.05
N HIS A 24 -12.74 2.42 -10.12
CA HIS A 24 -12.69 3.35 -11.26
C HIS A 24 -14.06 3.60 -11.90
N ALA A 25 -14.99 2.65 -11.80
CA ALA A 25 -16.39 2.84 -12.22
C ALA A 25 -17.11 3.97 -11.47
N PHE A 26 -16.64 4.35 -10.27
CA PHE A 26 -17.17 5.44 -9.45
C PHE A 26 -16.43 6.78 -9.66
N GLY A 27 -15.58 6.87 -10.70
CA GLY A 27 -14.94 8.12 -11.11
C GLY A 27 -13.89 8.63 -10.10
N PRO A 28 -13.82 9.95 -9.81
CA PRO A 28 -12.77 10.55 -8.99
C PRO A 28 -12.65 9.97 -7.57
N VAL A 29 -13.74 9.40 -7.04
CA VAL A 29 -13.80 8.76 -5.71
C VAL A 29 -12.76 7.64 -5.58
N ALA A 30 -12.50 6.91 -6.67
CA ALA A 30 -11.50 5.84 -6.70
C ALA A 30 -10.11 6.33 -6.31
N ARG A 31 -9.74 7.54 -6.75
CA ARG A 31 -8.43 8.12 -6.46
C ARG A 31 -8.32 8.58 -5.01
N ILE A 32 -9.42 9.05 -4.44
CA ILE A 32 -9.48 9.54 -3.05
C ILE A 32 -9.36 8.38 -2.06
N LEU A 33 -9.99 7.24 -2.37
CA LEU A 33 -9.99 6.07 -1.49
C LEU A 33 -8.70 5.23 -1.54
N SER A 34 -7.91 5.41 -2.60
CA SER A 34 -6.70 4.62 -2.89
C SER A 34 -6.86 3.12 -2.65
N PRO A 35 -7.82 2.43 -3.33
CA PRO A 35 -8.18 1.03 -3.04
C PRO A 35 -7.00 0.06 -3.07
N MET A 36 -5.99 0.34 -3.90
CA MET A 36 -4.78 -0.49 -4.01
C MET A 36 -3.98 -0.57 -2.71
N HIS A 37 -4.05 0.45 -1.84
CA HIS A 37 -3.31 0.45 -0.57
C HIS A 37 -3.84 -0.62 0.38
N ILE A 38 -5.14 -0.96 0.28
CA ILE A 38 -5.80 -1.89 1.20
C ILE A 38 -5.14 -3.28 1.13
N PRO A 39 -5.01 -3.94 -0.04
CA PRO A 39 -4.34 -5.24 -0.13
C PRO A 39 -2.85 -5.20 0.24
N VAL A 40 -2.17 -4.08 0.00
CA VAL A 40 -0.75 -3.91 0.36
C VAL A 40 -0.58 -3.90 1.88
N PHE A 41 -1.38 -3.11 2.60
CA PHE A 41 -1.35 -3.11 4.06
C PHE A 41 -1.77 -4.47 4.64
N LEU A 42 -2.80 -5.10 4.08
CA LEU A 42 -3.19 -6.45 4.50
C LEU A 42 -2.05 -7.45 4.29
N GLY A 43 -1.39 -7.41 3.13
CA GLY A 43 -0.23 -8.23 2.82
C GLY A 43 0.92 -8.03 3.83
N GLY A 44 1.24 -6.79 4.17
CA GLY A 44 2.25 -6.49 5.18
C GLY A 44 1.85 -6.98 6.57
N LEU A 45 0.67 -6.60 7.06
CA LEU A 45 0.19 -6.92 8.40
C LEU A 45 -0.01 -8.43 8.64
N ILE A 46 -0.38 -9.19 7.60
CA ILE A 46 -0.69 -10.62 7.68
C ILE A 46 0.52 -11.48 7.31
N LEU A 47 1.20 -11.19 6.19
CA LEU A 47 2.27 -12.06 5.66
C LEU A 47 3.67 -11.67 6.17
N GLY A 48 3.79 -10.48 6.76
CA GLY A 48 5.03 -9.92 7.26
C GLY A 48 5.82 -9.10 6.23
N PRO A 49 7.03 -8.65 6.58
CA PRO A 49 7.71 -7.56 5.88
C PRO A 49 8.15 -7.90 4.46
N VAL A 50 8.71 -9.10 4.25
CA VAL A 50 9.23 -9.51 2.93
C VAL A 50 8.08 -9.68 1.93
N TYR A 51 7.03 -10.40 2.31
CA TYR A 51 5.87 -10.59 1.44
C TYR A 51 5.07 -9.28 1.27
N GLY A 52 4.97 -8.46 2.31
CA GLY A 52 4.38 -7.12 2.22
C GLY A 52 5.10 -6.23 1.21
N LEU A 53 6.44 -6.19 1.24
CA LEU A 53 7.24 -5.47 0.26
C LEU A 53 6.98 -5.97 -1.16
N ILE A 54 6.99 -7.29 -1.36
CA ILE A 54 6.72 -7.91 -2.68
C ILE A 54 5.34 -7.50 -3.17
N VAL A 55 4.30 -7.62 -2.34
CA VAL A 55 2.94 -7.20 -2.69
C VAL A 55 2.92 -5.71 -3.04
N GLY A 56 3.54 -4.86 -2.22
CA GLY A 56 3.60 -3.40 -2.44
C GLY A 56 4.29 -2.98 -3.74
N VAL A 57 5.36 -3.67 -4.13
CA VAL A 57 6.11 -3.37 -5.36
C VAL A 57 5.43 -3.94 -6.60
N VAL A 58 5.02 -5.22 -6.53
CA VAL A 58 4.52 -5.94 -7.71
C VAL A 58 3.13 -5.47 -8.11
N THR A 59 2.27 -5.13 -7.15
CA THR A 59 0.89 -4.71 -7.41
C THR A 59 0.77 -3.51 -8.37
N PRO A 60 1.38 -2.34 -8.10
CA PRO A 60 1.28 -1.17 -8.99
C PRO A 60 1.92 -1.43 -10.36
N ILE A 61 2.98 -2.24 -10.44
CA ILE A 61 3.61 -2.62 -11.70
C ILE A 61 2.61 -3.41 -12.55
N ILE A 62 2.07 -4.50 -12.02
CA ILE A 62 1.11 -5.33 -12.75
C ILE A 62 -0.13 -4.50 -13.15
N SER A 63 -0.66 -3.69 -12.23
CA SER A 63 -1.79 -2.81 -12.53
C SER A 63 -1.50 -1.85 -13.68
N SER A 64 -0.32 -1.22 -13.69
CA SER A 64 0.08 -0.28 -14.74
C SER A 64 0.14 -0.96 -16.11
N PHE A 65 0.74 -2.15 -16.20
CA PHE A 65 0.81 -2.90 -17.45
C PHE A 65 -0.55 -3.42 -17.92
N LEU A 66 -1.46 -3.79 -17.01
CA LEU A 66 -2.78 -4.32 -17.38
C LEU A 66 -3.82 -3.24 -17.68
N THR A 67 -3.75 -2.10 -16.99
CA THR A 67 -4.83 -1.09 -17.01
C THR A 67 -4.39 0.27 -17.54
N GLY A 68 -3.08 0.47 -17.74
CA GLY A 68 -2.50 1.79 -17.98
C GLY A 68 -2.41 2.67 -16.73
N MET A 69 -2.88 2.20 -15.57
CA MET A 69 -2.88 2.94 -14.30
C MET A 69 -2.17 2.17 -13.17
N PRO A 70 -1.28 2.82 -12.39
CA PRO A 70 -0.84 4.20 -12.52
C PRO A 70 -0.02 4.43 -13.81
N PRO A 71 -0.03 5.63 -14.40
CA PRO A 71 0.82 5.94 -15.56
C PRO A 71 2.30 5.67 -15.29
N LEU A 72 3.02 5.16 -16.29
CA LEU A 72 4.43 4.78 -16.18
C LEU A 72 5.32 5.93 -15.67
N MET A 73 5.05 7.16 -16.10
CA MET A 73 5.69 8.35 -15.55
C MET A 73 4.66 9.46 -15.30
N PRO A 74 4.82 10.23 -14.20
CA PRO A 74 5.77 10.00 -13.10
C PRO A 74 5.23 9.08 -11.99
N MET A 75 3.98 8.63 -12.10
CA MET A 75 3.24 8.07 -10.98
C MET A 75 3.74 6.69 -10.54
N LEU A 76 4.03 5.78 -11.48
CA LEU A 76 4.40 4.41 -11.16
C LEU A 76 5.65 4.32 -10.25
N PRO A 77 6.79 4.98 -10.51
CA PRO A 77 7.96 4.95 -9.62
C PRO A 77 7.65 5.40 -8.19
N MET A 78 6.90 6.49 -8.03
CA MET A 78 6.50 6.98 -6.71
C MET A 78 5.60 5.98 -6.00
N MET A 79 4.64 5.38 -6.72
CA MET A 79 3.67 4.44 -6.15
C MET A 79 4.33 3.11 -5.78
N VAL A 80 5.28 2.62 -6.58
CA VAL A 80 6.10 1.44 -6.25
C VAL A 80 6.92 1.69 -4.98
N ALA A 81 7.57 2.84 -4.87
CA ALA A 81 8.36 3.20 -3.70
C ALA A 81 7.48 3.32 -2.44
N GLU A 82 6.38 4.08 -2.54
CA GLU A 82 5.44 4.29 -1.43
C GLU A 82 4.81 2.96 -0.96
N LEU A 83 4.20 2.19 -1.87
CA LEU A 83 3.51 0.95 -1.53
C LEU A 83 4.48 -0.14 -1.07
N GLY A 84 5.67 -0.20 -1.67
CA GLY A 84 6.75 -1.07 -1.19
C GLY A 84 7.09 -0.78 0.27
N VAL A 85 7.27 0.48 0.63
CA VAL A 85 7.52 0.90 2.02
C VAL A 85 6.31 0.64 2.92
N TYR A 86 5.08 0.86 2.45
CA TYR A 86 3.87 0.54 3.21
C TYR A 86 3.82 -0.94 3.59
N GLY A 87 4.00 -1.83 2.61
CA GLY A 87 4.00 -3.27 2.84
C GLY A 87 5.15 -3.73 3.74
N LEU A 88 6.35 -3.20 3.53
CA LEU A 88 7.53 -3.52 4.33
C LEU A 88 7.37 -3.09 5.80
N VAL A 89 7.09 -1.80 6.02
CA VAL A 89 7.07 -1.20 7.36
C VAL A 89 5.87 -1.69 8.16
N SER A 90 4.69 -1.82 7.54
CA SER A 90 3.53 -2.38 8.25
C SER A 90 3.78 -3.82 8.68
N GLY A 91 4.47 -4.63 7.85
CA GLY A 91 4.85 -5.99 8.21
C GLY A 91 5.99 -6.10 9.23
N LEU A 92 6.90 -5.13 9.29
CA LEU A 92 7.92 -5.05 10.35
C LEU A 92 7.27 -4.69 11.69
N LEU A 93 6.44 -3.65 11.70
CA LEU A 93 5.84 -3.11 12.91
C LEU A 93 4.72 -3.99 13.47
N SER A 94 4.02 -4.76 12.62
CA SER A 94 2.94 -5.67 13.07
C SER A 94 3.39 -6.77 14.04
N ARG A 95 4.70 -7.03 14.11
CA ARG A 95 5.30 -7.99 15.05
C ARG A 95 5.39 -7.47 16.49
N LYS A 96 5.44 -6.15 16.65
CA LYS A 96 5.68 -5.50 17.96
C LYS A 96 4.54 -4.57 18.37
N LEU A 97 3.78 -4.06 17.41
CA LEU A 97 2.75 -3.06 17.61
C LEU A 97 1.38 -3.59 17.14
N ASN A 98 0.33 -2.94 17.62
CA ASN A 98 -1.01 -3.20 17.12
C ASN A 98 -1.14 -2.76 15.64
N PRO A 99 -2.12 -3.29 14.89
CA PRO A 99 -2.25 -2.98 13.46
C PRO A 99 -2.43 -1.48 13.15
N TRP A 100 -3.10 -0.72 14.02
CA TRP A 100 -3.27 0.73 13.87
C TRP A 100 -1.92 1.47 13.90
N LEU A 101 -1.10 1.23 14.92
CA LEU A 101 0.21 1.85 15.06
C LEU A 101 1.18 1.41 13.96
N ALA A 102 1.11 0.13 13.57
CA ALA A 102 1.90 -0.38 12.46
C ALA A 102 1.56 0.31 11.14
N MET A 103 0.27 0.55 10.87
CA MET A 103 -0.16 1.31 9.70
C MET A 103 0.23 2.78 9.75
N LEU A 104 0.06 3.45 10.89
CA LEU A 104 0.47 4.85 11.04
C LEU A 104 1.97 5.03 10.78
N GLY A 105 2.80 4.16 11.36
CA GLY A 105 4.25 4.16 11.09
C GLY A 105 4.56 3.92 9.61
N ALA A 106 3.87 2.98 8.97
CA ALA A 106 4.02 2.70 7.55
C ALA A 106 3.62 3.89 6.66
N ILE A 107 2.50 4.56 6.96
CA ILE A 107 2.06 5.77 6.26
C ILE A 107 3.14 6.85 6.34
N ILE A 108 3.63 7.17 7.53
CA ILE A 108 4.68 8.18 7.72
C ILE A 108 5.94 7.82 6.92
N CYS A 109 6.39 6.57 7.00
CA CYS A 109 7.56 6.12 6.26
C CYS A 109 7.38 6.18 4.74
N GLY A 110 6.21 5.79 4.20
CA GLY A 110 5.98 5.87 2.76
C GLY A 110 5.84 7.32 2.26
N ARG A 111 5.29 8.22 3.08
CA ARG A 111 5.32 9.67 2.78
C ARG A 111 6.75 10.22 2.76
N ALA A 112 7.59 9.84 3.73
CA ALA A 112 9.01 10.18 3.72
C ALA A 112 9.73 9.60 2.49
N MET A 113 9.35 8.39 2.05
CA MET A 113 9.90 7.79 0.83
C MET A 113 9.53 8.59 -0.42
N ILE A 114 8.31 9.14 -0.53
CA ILE A 114 7.94 10.03 -1.63
C ILE A 114 8.83 11.28 -1.63
N VAL A 115 9.06 11.90 -0.47
CA VAL A 115 9.98 13.05 -0.37
C VAL A 115 11.36 12.67 -0.89
N LEU A 116 11.88 11.51 -0.47
CA LEU A 116 13.19 11.03 -0.92
C LEU A 116 13.22 10.78 -2.44
N VAL A 117 12.18 10.17 -3.01
CA VAL A 117 12.07 9.96 -4.47
C VAL A 117 12.05 11.30 -5.22
N LEU A 118 11.32 12.30 -4.72
CA LEU A 118 11.27 13.62 -5.34
C LEU A 118 12.60 14.37 -5.23
N LEU A 119 13.31 14.26 -4.10
CA LEU A 119 14.62 14.88 -3.92
C LEU A 119 15.68 14.27 -4.84
N LEU A 120 15.65 12.95 -5.04
CA LEU A 120 16.65 12.24 -5.85
C LEU A 120 16.31 12.21 -7.34
N PHE A 121 15.02 12.15 -7.69
CA PHE A 121 14.55 11.86 -9.04
C PHE A 121 13.46 12.82 -9.54
N GLY A 122 13.12 13.87 -8.80
CA GLY A 122 12.02 14.79 -9.15
C GLY A 122 12.18 15.46 -10.51
N GLU A 123 13.40 15.85 -10.87
CA GLU A 123 13.71 16.43 -12.19
C GLU A 123 13.48 15.42 -13.33
N MET A 124 13.98 14.19 -13.16
CA MET A 124 13.77 13.09 -14.13
C MET A 124 12.28 12.75 -14.28
N LEU A 125 11.53 12.84 -13.19
CA LEU A 125 10.09 12.62 -13.15
C LEU A 125 9.28 13.84 -13.64
N GLN A 126 9.92 14.94 -14.03
CA GLN A 126 9.28 16.18 -14.47
C GLN A 126 8.29 16.77 -13.44
N ILE A 127 8.50 16.49 -12.14
CA ILE A 127 7.69 17.03 -11.05
C ILE A 127 8.30 18.36 -10.61
N LYS A 128 7.61 19.46 -10.93
CA LYS A 128 8.03 20.83 -10.55
C LYS A 128 7.52 21.28 -9.18
N ALA A 129 6.93 20.38 -8.40
CA ALA A 129 6.40 20.70 -7.08
C ALA A 129 7.50 20.58 -6.02
N GLU A 130 7.48 21.48 -5.03
CA GLU A 130 8.31 21.34 -3.84
C GLU A 130 7.93 20.04 -3.09
N PRO A 131 8.90 19.19 -2.70
CA PRO A 131 8.62 17.86 -2.15
C PRO A 131 7.68 17.83 -0.94
N ILE A 132 7.82 18.77 0.00
CA ILE A 132 6.98 18.82 1.20
C ILE A 132 5.55 19.22 0.82
N ALA A 133 5.40 20.23 -0.03
CA ALA A 133 4.11 20.66 -0.55
C ALA A 133 3.39 19.55 -1.33
N TYR A 134 4.12 18.78 -2.14
CA TYR A 134 3.56 17.64 -2.89
C TYR A 134 2.98 16.57 -1.94
N VAL A 135 3.75 16.19 -0.92
CA VAL A 135 3.30 15.21 0.07
C VAL A 135 2.12 15.74 0.89
N TRP A 136 2.15 17.01 1.29
CA TRP A 136 1.04 17.63 2.01
C TRP A 136 -0.25 17.63 1.19
N GLY A 137 -0.18 18.03 -0.08
CA GLY A 137 -1.31 17.97 -1.01
C GLY A 137 -1.87 16.55 -1.15
N GLY A 138 -1.01 15.54 -1.25
CA GLY A 138 -1.40 14.14 -1.31
C GLY A 138 -2.09 13.64 -0.03
N ILE A 139 -1.62 14.06 1.15
CA ILE A 139 -2.24 13.72 2.44
C ILE A 139 -3.62 14.35 2.56
N VAL A 140 -3.77 15.64 2.22
CA VAL A 140 -5.05 16.34 2.29
C VAL A 140 -6.06 15.74 1.30
N ALA A 141 -5.65 15.50 0.07
CA ALA A 141 -6.52 14.89 -0.94
C ALA A 141 -6.90 13.44 -0.60
N GLY A 142 -5.98 12.69 0.00
CA GLY A 142 -6.18 11.30 0.39
C GLY A 142 -6.73 11.10 1.80
N ALA A 143 -6.99 12.17 2.57
CA ALA A 143 -7.40 12.07 3.97
C ALA A 143 -8.65 11.20 4.19
N PRO A 144 -9.70 11.28 3.35
CA PRO A 144 -10.86 10.39 3.48
C PRO A 144 -10.48 8.91 3.30
N GLY A 145 -9.62 8.60 2.32
CA GLY A 145 -9.12 7.26 2.08
C GLY A 145 -8.28 6.74 3.24
N ILE A 146 -7.36 7.54 3.78
CA ILE A 146 -6.54 7.18 4.94
C ILE A 146 -7.41 6.85 6.15
N LEU A 147 -8.44 7.67 6.41
CA LEU A 147 -9.36 7.45 7.53
C LEU A 147 -10.12 6.12 7.38
N ILE A 148 -10.64 5.84 6.20
CA ILE A 148 -11.34 4.59 5.89
C ILE A 148 -10.39 3.39 6.03
N GLN A 149 -9.15 3.51 5.54
CA GLN A 149 -8.14 2.45 5.66
C GLN A 149 -7.80 2.16 7.13
N LEU A 150 -7.62 3.19 7.96
CA LEU A 150 -7.35 3.04 9.39
C LEU A 150 -8.50 2.42 10.18
N LEU A 151 -9.74 2.55 9.70
CA LEU A 151 -10.89 1.88 10.31
C LEU A 151 -11.01 0.43 9.81
N LEU A 152 -11.00 0.24 8.49
CA LEU A 152 -11.31 -1.02 7.84
C LEU A 152 -10.22 -2.07 8.00
N ILE A 153 -8.95 -1.70 7.76
CA ILE A 153 -7.86 -2.67 7.65
C ILE A 153 -7.53 -3.31 9.00
N PRO A 154 -7.32 -2.54 10.09
CA PRO A 154 -7.06 -3.14 11.40
C PRO A 154 -8.22 -4.02 11.89
N PHE A 155 -9.46 -3.64 11.59
CA PHE A 155 -10.65 -4.44 11.90
C PHE A 155 -10.60 -5.80 11.19
N ILE A 156 -10.36 -5.81 9.88
CA ILE A 156 -10.20 -7.06 9.09
C ILE A 156 -9.09 -7.94 9.68
N VAL A 157 -7.92 -7.36 9.95
CA VAL A 157 -6.78 -8.12 10.49
C VAL A 157 -7.10 -8.74 11.85
N LYS A 158 -7.78 -7.99 12.74
CA LYS A 158 -8.18 -8.50 14.05
C LYS A 158 -9.17 -9.65 13.93
N GLN A 159 -10.19 -9.52 13.07
CA GLN A 159 -11.16 -10.59 12.85
C GLN A 159 -10.51 -11.85 12.25
N LEU A 160 -9.63 -11.69 11.27
CA LEU A 160 -8.91 -12.81 10.68
C LEU A 160 -7.99 -13.52 11.68
N LYS A 161 -7.25 -12.76 12.51
CA LYS A 161 -6.42 -13.34 13.58
C LYS A 161 -7.26 -14.09 14.61
N MET A 162 -8.46 -13.59 14.92
CA MET A 162 -9.34 -14.22 15.89
C MET A 162 -9.98 -15.51 15.32
N ALA A 163 -10.41 -15.48 14.06
CA ALA A 163 -11.00 -16.63 13.38
C ALA A 163 -9.97 -17.74 13.05
N PHE A 164 -8.72 -17.36 12.78
CA PHE A 164 -7.68 -18.28 12.31
C PHE A 164 -6.42 -18.26 13.20
N SER A 165 -6.58 -18.04 14.50
CA SER A 165 -5.49 -17.89 15.47
C SER A 165 -4.48 -19.06 15.50
N HIS A 166 -4.95 -20.27 15.18
CA HIS A 166 -4.11 -21.48 15.14
C HIS A 166 -3.41 -21.70 13.79
N HIS A 167 -3.76 -20.93 12.76
CA HIS A 167 -3.24 -21.11 11.42
C HIS A 167 -1.81 -20.58 11.29
N GLU A 168 -0.94 -21.33 10.62
CA GLU A 168 0.50 -21.03 10.43
C GLU A 168 0.80 -19.69 9.73
N LEU A 169 -0.24 -19.02 9.20
CA LEU A 169 -0.10 -17.69 8.60
C LEU A 169 0.00 -16.59 9.67
N PHE A 170 -0.59 -16.83 10.84
CA PHE A 170 -0.67 -15.86 11.95
C PHE A 170 0.27 -16.21 13.11
N LYS A 171 1.05 -17.29 12.98
CA LYS A 171 2.20 -17.61 13.83
C LYS A 171 3.44 -16.87 13.32
#